data_AF-A0A1C6CJ61-F1
#
_entry.id   AF-A0A1C6CJ61-F1
#
_cell.length_a   1.000
_cell.length_b   1.000
_cell.length_c   1.000
_cell.angle_alpha   90.00
_cell.angle_beta   90.00
_cell.angle_gamma   90.00
#
_symmetry.space_group_name_H-M   'P 1'
#
loop_
_entity.id
_entity.type
_entity.pdbx_description
1 polymer ?
#
loop_
_entity_poly.entity_id
_entity_poly.type
_entity_poly.pdbx_seq_one_letter_code
_entity_poly.pdbx_strand_id
1 'polypeptide(L)'
;MPQQLDDLIFDRTAADVQRVKTLTGKLSAGTATEEEKAEWLAGMKGAYNAADLNRVGAAAVYLTERLYALGYTVPAVPKTDWQEGSFPTASAMEQYIENIHLLRDCVPYAAPDAPGAAEKLTFQEANNIEEILHTLERVLLAMQEGFKLRQADTLFMIAGGVFNNAG
;
A
#
# COMPACT_ATOMS: atom_id res chain seq x y z
N MET A 1 4.34 3.20 -17.53
CA MET A 1 4.50 1.83 -17.01
C MET A 1 3.20 1.44 -16.33
N PRO A 2 2.77 0.17 -16.38
CA PRO A 2 1.58 -0.25 -15.65
C PRO A 2 1.80 -0.09 -14.14
N GLN A 3 0.71 0.10 -13.43
CA GLN A 3 0.67 0.06 -11.98
C GLN A 3 1.03 -1.36 -11.49
N GLN A 4 1.75 -1.47 -10.36
CA GLN A 4 2.23 -2.74 -9.82
C GLN A 4 1.52 -3.15 -8.53
N LEU A 5 0.88 -2.22 -7.82
CA LEU A 5 0.18 -2.48 -6.55
C LEU A 5 -1.31 -2.76 -6.73
N ASP A 6 -1.70 -3.43 -7.83
CA ASP A 6 -3.09 -3.78 -8.15
C ASP A 6 -3.67 -4.88 -7.24
N ASP A 7 -2.81 -5.57 -6.48
CA ASP A 7 -3.18 -6.62 -5.53
C ASP A 7 -3.57 -6.10 -4.13
N LEU A 8 -3.36 -4.80 -3.88
CA LEU A 8 -3.78 -4.15 -2.64
C LEU A 8 -5.30 -4.16 -2.47
N ILE A 9 -5.75 -4.38 -1.25
CA ILE A 9 -7.14 -4.53 -0.85
C ILE A 9 -7.51 -3.33 0.02
N PHE A 10 -8.32 -2.41 -0.49
CA PHE A 10 -8.78 -1.24 0.26
C PHE A 10 -10.30 -1.03 0.20
N ASP A 11 -11.02 -2.08 -0.18
CA ASP A 11 -12.47 -2.11 -0.28
C ASP A 11 -13.11 -3.08 0.74
N ARG A 12 -12.45 -3.32 1.88
CA ARG A 12 -13.02 -4.14 2.98
C ARG A 12 -14.28 -3.49 3.53
N THR A 13 -15.29 -4.32 3.78
CA THR A 13 -16.59 -3.90 4.29
C THR A 13 -16.86 -4.47 5.69
N ALA A 14 -17.83 -3.89 6.38
CA ALA A 14 -18.34 -4.46 7.64
C ALA A 14 -18.89 -5.88 7.46
N ALA A 15 -19.42 -6.22 6.27
CA ALA A 15 -19.89 -7.56 5.96
C ALA A 15 -18.74 -8.57 5.89
N ASP A 16 -17.60 -8.20 5.31
CA ASP A 16 -16.39 -9.04 5.28
C ASP A 16 -15.91 -9.37 6.69
N VAL A 17 -15.83 -8.35 7.54
CA VAL A 17 -15.44 -8.52 8.96
C VAL A 17 -16.46 -9.36 9.71
N GLN A 18 -17.76 -9.15 9.46
CA GLN A 18 -18.81 -9.93 10.09
C GLN A 18 -18.76 -11.40 9.67
N ARG A 19 -18.45 -11.68 8.40
CA ARG A 19 -18.29 -13.05 7.90
C ARG A 19 -17.13 -13.77 8.59
N VAL A 20 -16.00 -13.09 8.76
CA VAL A 20 -14.85 -13.61 9.55
C VAL A 20 -15.29 -13.95 10.97
N LYS A 21 -15.93 -13.01 11.68
CA LYS A 21 -16.42 -13.24 13.06
C LYS A 21 -17.36 -14.44 13.15
N THR A 22 -18.28 -14.57 12.21
CA THR A 22 -19.21 -15.71 12.14
C THR A 22 -18.47 -17.02 11.93
N LEU A 23 -17.52 -17.09 10.99
CA LEU A 23 -16.74 -18.30 10.74
C LEU A 23 -15.83 -18.67 11.90
N THR A 24 -15.14 -17.70 12.51
CA THR A 24 -14.34 -17.92 13.72
C THR A 24 -15.20 -18.54 14.82
N GLY A 25 -16.39 -18.01 15.07
CA GLY A 25 -17.32 -18.56 16.07
C GLY A 25 -17.73 -20.00 15.77
N LYS A 26 -18.05 -20.31 14.52
CA LYS A 26 -18.41 -21.68 14.10
C LYS A 26 -17.24 -22.65 14.23
N LEU A 27 -16.02 -22.23 13.85
CA LEU A 27 -14.80 -23.02 13.97
C LEU A 27 -14.48 -23.31 15.43
N SER A 28 -14.54 -22.30 16.31
CA SER A 28 -14.34 -22.48 17.75
C SER A 28 -15.40 -23.38 18.39
N ALA A 29 -16.65 -23.31 17.91
CA ALA A 29 -17.73 -24.18 18.37
C ALA A 29 -17.70 -25.60 17.76
N GLY A 30 -16.83 -25.87 16.79
CA GLY A 30 -16.79 -27.16 16.08
C GLY A 30 -18.01 -27.42 15.19
N THR A 31 -18.73 -26.38 14.78
CA THR A 31 -19.97 -26.46 13.98
C THR A 31 -19.80 -26.00 12.53
N ALA A 32 -18.58 -25.58 12.14
CA ALA A 32 -18.28 -25.18 10.77
C ALA A 32 -18.38 -26.37 9.81
N THR A 33 -19.05 -26.14 8.69
CA THR A 33 -19.10 -27.08 7.55
C THR A 33 -17.75 -27.19 6.85
N GLU A 34 -17.58 -28.22 6.00
CA GLU A 34 -16.33 -28.36 5.22
C GLU A 34 -16.14 -27.20 4.24
N GLU A 35 -17.22 -26.68 3.66
CA GLU A 35 -17.21 -25.49 2.80
C GLU A 35 -16.76 -24.25 3.57
N GLU A 36 -17.23 -24.06 4.80
CA GLU A 36 -16.83 -22.93 5.65
C GLU A 36 -15.38 -23.03 6.12
N LYS A 37 -14.88 -24.24 6.36
CA LYS A 37 -13.45 -24.47 6.63
C LYS A 37 -12.61 -24.15 5.41
N ALA A 38 -13.06 -24.55 4.21
CA ALA A 38 -12.37 -24.22 2.97
C ALA A 38 -12.35 -22.71 2.71
N GLU A 39 -13.46 -22.00 2.96
CA GLU A 39 -13.54 -20.53 2.88
C GLU A 39 -12.56 -19.87 3.85
N TRP A 40 -12.47 -20.34 5.10
CA TRP A 40 -11.52 -19.83 6.08
C TRP A 40 -10.06 -20.00 5.61
N LEU A 41 -9.72 -21.19 5.11
CA LEU A 41 -8.37 -21.53 4.66
C LEU A 41 -7.96 -20.82 3.36
N ALA A 42 -8.93 -20.38 2.55
CA ALA A 42 -8.66 -19.62 1.33
C ALA A 42 -8.16 -18.19 1.60
N GLY A 43 -8.24 -17.72 2.84
CA GLY A 43 -7.88 -16.35 3.22
C GLY A 43 -9.06 -15.40 3.08
N MET A 44 -9.60 -14.97 4.21
CA MET A 44 -10.78 -14.10 4.23
C MET A 44 -10.39 -12.63 4.21
N LYS A 45 -10.94 -11.88 3.25
CA LYS A 45 -10.71 -10.43 3.06
C LYS A 45 -10.83 -9.59 4.35
N GLY A 46 -11.74 -9.96 5.24
CA GLY A 46 -11.98 -9.24 6.51
C GLY A 46 -11.02 -9.57 7.65
N ALA A 47 -10.06 -10.49 7.48
CA ALA A 47 -9.27 -11.06 8.58
C ALA A 47 -7.97 -10.30 8.92
N TYR A 48 -7.54 -9.36 8.07
CA TYR A 48 -6.31 -8.56 8.19
C TYR A 48 -5.16 -9.30 8.88
N ASN A 49 -4.64 -10.33 8.21
CA ASN A 49 -3.74 -11.33 8.79
C ASN A 49 -2.27 -11.12 8.34
N ALA A 50 -1.41 -12.09 8.64
CA ALA A 50 0.00 -12.05 8.25
C ALA A 50 0.21 -11.88 6.74
N ALA A 51 -0.66 -12.46 5.89
CA ALA A 51 -0.59 -12.29 4.45
C ALA A 51 -0.90 -10.83 4.04
N ASP A 52 -1.89 -10.19 4.67
CA ASP A 52 -2.18 -8.77 4.46
C ASP A 52 -0.99 -7.87 4.90
N LEU A 53 -0.42 -8.13 6.08
CA LEU A 53 0.74 -7.39 6.56
C LEU A 53 1.96 -7.55 5.65
N ASN A 54 2.20 -8.76 5.12
CA ASN A 54 3.28 -9.04 4.17
C ASN A 54 3.05 -8.36 2.82
N ARG A 55 1.80 -8.33 2.32
CA ARG A 55 1.45 -7.62 1.09
C ARG A 55 1.71 -6.11 1.23
N VAL A 56 1.27 -5.51 2.33
CA VAL A 56 1.55 -4.09 2.62
C VAL A 56 3.06 -3.85 2.80
N GLY A 57 3.76 -4.75 3.48
CA GLY A 57 5.21 -4.70 3.62
C GLY A 57 5.93 -4.68 2.27
N ALA A 58 5.52 -5.55 1.35
CA ALA A 58 6.10 -5.62 0.00
C ALA A 58 5.82 -4.34 -0.80
N ALA A 59 4.60 -3.82 -0.72
CA ALA A 59 4.23 -2.55 -1.34
C ALA A 59 5.07 -1.37 -0.79
N ALA A 60 5.29 -1.32 0.53
CA ALA A 60 6.11 -0.31 1.16
C ALA A 60 7.60 -0.40 0.75
N VAL A 61 8.16 -1.62 0.61
CA VAL A 61 9.51 -1.82 0.05
C VAL A 61 9.58 -1.27 -1.37
N TYR A 62 8.66 -1.71 -2.23
CA TYR A 62 8.59 -1.29 -3.63
C TYR A 62 8.54 0.24 -3.77
N LEU A 63 7.67 0.91 -3.01
CA LEU A 63 7.52 2.36 -3.05
C LEU A 63 8.76 3.09 -2.52
N THR A 64 9.40 2.57 -1.48
CA THR A 64 10.65 3.14 -0.94
C THR A 64 11.76 3.09 -2.00
N GLU A 65 11.93 1.95 -2.68
CA GLU A 65 12.90 1.82 -3.78
C GLU A 65 12.55 2.75 -4.95
N ARG A 66 11.26 2.91 -5.25
CA ARG A 66 10.79 3.76 -6.33
C ARG A 66 11.05 5.24 -6.06
N LEU A 67 10.78 5.68 -4.84
CA LEU A 67 11.05 7.02 -4.35
C LEU A 67 12.56 7.30 -4.33
N TYR A 68 13.37 6.33 -3.89
CA TYR A 68 14.82 6.45 -3.93
C TYR A 68 15.35 6.64 -5.35
N ALA A 69 14.83 5.88 -6.33
CA ALA A 69 15.19 6.06 -7.74
C ALA A 69 14.78 7.44 -8.31
N LEU A 70 13.84 8.12 -7.67
CA LEU A 70 13.41 9.48 -7.98
C LEU A 70 14.17 10.56 -7.18
N GLY A 71 15.09 10.16 -6.30
CA GLY A 71 15.90 11.06 -5.47
C GLY A 71 15.29 11.40 -4.10
N TYR A 72 14.20 10.74 -3.70
CA TYR A 72 13.61 10.90 -2.37
C TYR A 72 14.18 9.87 -1.40
N THR A 73 14.56 10.32 -0.20
CA THR A 73 14.97 9.41 0.88
C THR A 73 13.83 9.30 1.89
N VAL A 74 13.23 8.11 1.99
CA VAL A 74 12.22 7.78 3.00
C VAL A 74 12.83 6.78 3.98
N PRO A 75 12.97 7.12 5.28
CA PRO A 75 13.58 6.24 6.28
C PRO A 75 12.62 5.14 6.77
N ALA A 76 11.82 4.57 5.87
CA ALA A 76 10.92 3.47 6.18
C ALA A 76 11.72 2.17 6.34
N VAL A 77 11.29 1.32 7.27
CA VAL A 77 11.87 0.00 7.51
C VAL A 77 10.75 -1.06 7.43
N PRO A 78 10.25 -1.39 6.23
CA PRO A 78 9.14 -2.31 6.08
C PRO A 78 9.52 -3.74 6.46
N LYS A 79 8.55 -4.47 7.02
CA LYS A 79 8.66 -5.89 7.35
C LYS A 79 7.79 -6.72 6.41
N THR A 80 8.33 -7.81 5.86
CA THR A 80 7.71 -8.66 4.81
C THR A 80 7.62 -10.15 5.17
N ASP A 81 8.00 -10.51 6.39
CA ASP A 81 8.12 -11.88 6.90
C ASP A 81 7.27 -12.11 8.17
N TRP A 82 6.10 -11.48 8.23
CA TRP A 82 5.09 -11.73 9.27
C TRP A 82 4.66 -13.20 9.23
N GLN A 83 4.71 -13.85 10.39
CA GLN A 83 4.43 -15.29 10.53
C GLN A 83 2.96 -15.52 10.91
N GLU A 84 2.31 -16.44 10.21
CA GLU A 84 0.96 -16.87 10.55
C GLU A 84 0.93 -17.54 11.93
N GLY A 85 -0.11 -17.28 12.73
CA GLY A 85 -0.25 -17.80 14.09
C GLY A 85 0.62 -17.11 15.16
N SER A 86 1.45 -16.14 14.78
CA SER A 86 2.19 -15.29 15.73
C SER A 86 1.49 -13.95 15.92
N PHE A 87 1.38 -13.49 17.17
CA PHE A 87 0.87 -12.14 17.46
C PHE A 87 1.97 -11.09 17.19
N PRO A 88 1.71 -10.08 16.35
CA PRO A 88 2.58 -8.92 16.23
C PRO A 88 2.86 -8.27 17.60
N THR A 89 4.10 -7.88 17.86
CA THR A 89 4.40 -7.05 19.03
C THR A 89 3.87 -5.64 18.80
N ALA A 90 3.51 -4.93 19.87
CA ALA A 90 3.08 -3.54 19.79
C ALA A 90 4.12 -2.66 19.06
N SER A 91 5.40 -2.82 19.39
CA SER A 91 6.50 -2.10 18.74
C SER A 91 6.63 -2.39 17.24
N ALA A 92 6.40 -3.64 16.80
CA ALA A 92 6.45 -4.00 15.39
C ALA A 92 5.28 -3.37 14.63
N MET A 93 4.11 -3.29 15.27
CA MET A 93 2.93 -2.66 14.70
C MET A 93 3.04 -1.13 14.69
N GLU A 94 3.66 -0.50 15.69
CA GLU A 94 4.01 0.93 15.67
C GLU A 94 4.94 1.25 14.51
N GLN A 95 6.02 0.47 14.32
CA GLN A 95 6.94 0.65 13.18
C GLN A 95 6.21 0.47 11.84
N TYR A 96 5.29 -0.49 11.78
CA TYR A 96 4.47 -0.72 10.59
C TYR A 96 3.63 0.51 10.23
N ILE A 97 2.96 1.14 11.20
CA ILE A 97 2.18 2.37 10.98
C ILE A 97 3.09 3.56 10.67
N GLU A 98 4.23 3.69 11.33
CA GLU A 98 5.21 4.74 11.05
C GLU A 98 5.70 4.68 9.59
N ASN A 99 5.96 3.50 9.05
CA ASN A 99 6.32 3.34 7.65
C ASN A 99 5.24 3.90 6.70
N ILE A 100 3.96 3.74 7.04
CA ILE A 100 2.84 4.29 6.27
C ILE A 100 2.80 5.81 6.36
N HIS A 101 3.01 6.40 7.54
CA HIS A 101 3.13 7.86 7.70
C HIS A 101 4.28 8.41 6.86
N LEU A 102 5.47 7.81 6.95
CA LEU A 102 6.65 8.24 6.20
C LEU A 102 6.42 8.21 4.68
N LEU A 103 5.77 7.16 4.17
CA LEU A 103 5.45 7.05 2.75
C LEU A 103 4.34 8.03 2.34
N ARG A 104 3.30 8.16 3.16
CA ARG A 104 2.19 9.09 2.94
C ARG A 104 2.67 10.53 2.84
N ASP A 105 3.56 10.94 3.74
CA ASP A 105 3.95 12.33 3.89
C ASP A 105 5.19 12.70 3.06
N CYS A 106 5.75 11.75 2.30
CA CYS A 106 6.94 11.98 1.46
C CYS A 106 6.69 13.03 0.35
N VAL A 107 5.48 13.06 -0.21
CA VAL A 107 5.08 14.01 -1.26
C VAL A 107 3.65 14.49 -1.02
N PRO A 108 3.27 15.69 -1.47
CA PRO A 108 1.90 16.17 -1.32
C PRO A 108 0.96 15.52 -2.35
N TYR A 109 -0.08 14.82 -1.88
CA TYR A 109 -1.17 14.31 -2.70
C TYR A 109 -2.45 14.12 -1.87
N ALA A 110 -3.58 13.93 -2.54
CA ALA A 110 -4.84 13.60 -1.87
C ALA A 110 -4.84 12.11 -1.47
N ALA A 111 -4.77 11.84 -0.18
CA ALA A 111 -4.79 10.51 0.42
C ALA A 111 -5.67 10.52 1.68
N PRO A 112 -6.25 9.39 2.10
CA PRO A 112 -6.86 9.29 3.41
C PRO A 112 -5.79 9.48 4.51
N ASP A 113 -6.24 9.72 5.74
CA ASP A 113 -5.34 9.79 6.88
C ASP A 113 -4.78 8.40 7.22
N ALA A 114 -3.47 8.35 7.48
CA ALA A 114 -2.84 7.16 8.02
C ALA A 114 -3.35 6.92 9.46
N PRO A 115 -3.40 5.66 9.92
CA PRO A 115 -3.95 5.35 11.25
C PRO A 115 -3.16 6.02 12.38
N GLY A 116 -3.85 6.47 13.41
CA GLY A 116 -3.22 7.16 14.54
C GLY A 116 -2.43 6.22 15.46
N ALA A 117 -2.88 4.98 15.61
CA ALA A 117 -2.21 3.95 16.39
C ALA A 117 -2.47 2.58 15.78
N ALA A 118 -1.56 1.64 16.04
CA ALA A 118 -1.73 0.27 15.58
C ALA A 118 -2.64 -0.57 16.49
N GLU A 119 -2.91 -0.09 17.71
CA GLU A 119 -3.81 -0.75 18.64
C GLU A 119 -5.26 -0.68 18.13
N LYS A 120 -5.85 -1.85 17.86
CA LYS A 120 -7.24 -2.02 17.36
C LYS A 120 -7.50 -1.43 15.98
N LEU A 121 -6.57 -1.65 15.06
CA LEU A 121 -6.72 -1.30 13.66
C LEU A 121 -8.08 -1.78 13.10
N THR A 122 -8.90 -0.82 12.69
CA THR A 122 -10.22 -1.08 12.11
C THR A 122 -10.10 -1.47 10.64
N PHE A 123 -11.13 -2.09 10.07
CA PHE A 123 -11.13 -2.39 8.63
C PHE A 123 -11.03 -1.13 7.76
N GLN A 124 -11.52 0.01 8.26
CA GLN A 124 -11.39 1.30 7.57
C GLN A 124 -9.93 1.78 7.59
N GLU A 125 -9.24 1.65 8.72
CA GLU A 125 -7.81 1.97 8.82
C GLU A 125 -6.97 1.02 7.94
N ALA A 126 -7.31 -0.26 7.87
CA ALA A 126 -6.68 -1.21 6.95
C ALA A 126 -6.86 -0.79 5.48
N ASN A 127 -8.07 -0.35 5.12
CA ASN A 127 -8.33 0.19 3.78
C ASN A 127 -7.51 1.46 3.52
N ASN A 128 -7.49 2.39 4.47
CA ASN A 128 -6.73 3.63 4.32
C ASN A 128 -5.24 3.36 4.09
N ILE A 129 -4.63 2.40 4.81
CA ILE A 129 -3.24 2.00 4.62
C ILE A 129 -2.97 1.57 3.17
N GLU A 130 -3.77 0.63 2.66
CA GLU A 130 -3.58 0.09 1.32
C GLU A 130 -3.91 1.12 0.23
N GLU A 131 -4.92 1.98 0.46
CA GLU A 131 -5.28 3.07 -0.46
C GLU A 131 -4.18 4.15 -0.55
N ILE A 132 -3.51 4.48 0.56
CA ILE A 132 -2.36 5.39 0.61
C ILE A 132 -1.27 4.89 -0.34
N LEU A 133 -0.85 3.62 -0.19
CA LEU A 133 0.24 3.05 -0.99
C LEU A 133 -0.13 2.96 -2.47
N HIS A 134 -1.33 2.47 -2.76
CA HIS A 134 -1.85 2.40 -4.13
C HIS A 134 -1.90 3.80 -4.78
N THR A 135 -2.40 4.80 -4.06
CA THR A 135 -2.51 6.17 -4.57
C THR A 135 -1.14 6.82 -4.75
N LEU A 136 -0.20 6.58 -3.83
CA LEU A 136 1.17 7.07 -3.94
C LEU A 136 1.82 6.55 -5.23
N GLU A 137 1.71 5.25 -5.53
CA GLU A 137 2.24 4.71 -6.79
C GLU A 137 1.67 5.44 -8.00
N ARG A 138 0.35 5.62 -8.04
CA ARG A 138 -0.33 6.32 -9.12
C ARG A 138 0.20 7.74 -9.31
N VAL A 139 0.47 8.46 -8.21
CA VAL A 139 1.07 9.80 -8.25
C VAL A 139 2.48 9.76 -8.81
N LEU A 140 3.32 8.82 -8.35
CA LEU A 140 4.70 8.70 -8.85
C LEU A 140 4.75 8.37 -10.34
N LEU A 141 3.86 7.50 -10.82
CA LEU A 141 3.72 7.21 -12.25
C LEU A 141 3.29 8.44 -13.05
N ALA A 142 2.30 9.19 -12.56
CA ALA A 142 1.84 10.43 -13.21
C ALA A 142 2.95 11.50 -13.27
N MET A 143 3.72 11.67 -12.19
CA MET A 143 4.87 12.57 -12.16
C MET A 143 5.89 12.19 -13.25
N GLN A 144 6.25 10.92 -13.33
CA GLN A 144 7.21 10.42 -14.31
C GLN A 144 6.75 10.61 -15.76
N GLU A 145 5.49 10.29 -16.07
CA GLU A 145 4.95 10.53 -17.40
C GLU A 145 4.91 12.03 -17.73
N GLY A 146 4.56 12.89 -16.77
CA GLY A 146 4.64 14.35 -16.93
C GLY A 146 6.05 14.86 -17.23
N PHE A 147 7.08 14.30 -16.60
CA PHE A 147 8.48 14.64 -16.90
C PHE A 147 8.91 14.19 -18.30
N LYS A 148 8.47 13.00 -18.74
CA LYS A 148 8.76 12.49 -20.10
C LYS A 148 8.13 13.38 -21.18
N LEU A 149 6.87 13.78 -21.00
CA LEU A 149 6.19 14.70 -21.93
C LEU A 149 6.96 16.02 -22.08
N ARG A 150 7.36 16.63 -20.95
CA ARG A 150 8.18 17.86 -21.00
C ARG A 150 9.51 17.68 -21.72
N GLN A 151 10.19 16.54 -21.55
CA GLN A 151 11.42 16.27 -22.30
C GLN A 151 11.15 16.09 -23.80
N ALA A 152 10.08 15.41 -24.19
CA ALA A 152 9.70 15.26 -25.60
C ALA A 152 9.31 16.59 -26.26
N ASP A 153 8.67 17.49 -25.50
CA ASP A 153 8.29 18.84 -25.96
C ASP A 153 9.44 19.86 -25.95
N THR A 154 10.62 19.51 -25.41
CA THR A 154 11.84 20.34 -25.52
C THR A 154 12.52 20.26 -26.89
N LEU A 155 11.76 20.10 -27.99
CA LEU A 155 12.23 20.21 -29.39
C LEU A 155 13.08 21.48 -29.65
N PHE A 156 12.92 22.52 -28.84
CA PHE A 156 13.79 23.71 -28.80
C PHE A 156 15.28 23.40 -28.55
N MET A 157 15.64 22.28 -27.90
CA MET A 157 17.04 21.86 -27.73
C MET A 157 17.58 21.00 -28.89
N ILE A 158 16.72 20.36 -29.68
CA ILE A 158 17.14 19.42 -30.74
C ILE A 158 17.17 20.10 -32.13
N ALA A 159 16.41 21.18 -32.35
CA ALA A 159 16.25 21.78 -33.68
C ALA A 159 17.06 23.07 -33.97
N GLY A 160 17.92 23.54 -33.07
CA GLY A 160 18.88 24.63 -33.36
C GLY A 160 18.72 25.87 -32.49
N GLY A 161 19.87 26.41 -32.08
CA GLY A 161 20.00 27.48 -31.10
C GLY A 161 19.18 28.74 -31.40
N VAL A 162 18.74 29.39 -30.32
CA VAL A 162 17.96 30.64 -30.28
C VAL A 162 18.68 31.84 -30.94
N PHE A 163 19.86 31.66 -31.53
CA PHE A 163 20.74 32.73 -32.01
C PHE A 163 21.32 32.53 -33.42
N ASN A 164 20.67 31.81 -34.33
CA ASN A 164 21.19 31.65 -35.70
C ASN A 164 20.40 32.43 -36.77
N ASN A 165 19.97 33.65 -36.46
CA ASN A 165 19.68 34.74 -37.41
C ASN A 165 19.20 35.99 -36.65
N ALA A 166 20.13 36.77 -36.10
CA ALA A 166 19.94 38.21 -35.94
C ALA A 166 21.08 38.86 -36.72
N GLY A 167 20.70 39.62 -37.75
CA GLY A 167 21.61 40.18 -38.77
C GLY A 167 22.46 41.35 -38.29
#